data_AF-A0A5C5XKB4-F1
#
_entry.id   AF-A0A5C5XKB4-F1
#
_cell.length_a   1.000
_cell.length_b   1.000
_cell.length_c   1.000
_cell.angle_alpha   90.00
_cell.angle_beta   90.00
_cell.angle_gamma   90.00
#
_symmetry.space_group_name_H-M   'P 1'
#
loop_
_entity.id
_entity.type
_entity.pdbx_description
1 polymer ?
#
loop_
_entity_poly.entity_id
_entity_poly.type
_entity_poly.pdbx_seq_one_letter_code
_entity_poly.pdbx_strand_id
1 'polypeptide(L)'
;MLDYKRDRLDYGEMLIPPEGYTLSRAIAATYSLDLNTLLSIPIALFYAQTLEGFEGGERIQLLDSIQKCPDVLKIYHQKGKIHVPRTQNRLYGLIEEWGRGTTTTESAC
;
A
#
# COMPACT_ATOMS: atom_id res chain seq x y z
N MET A 1 -12.68 23.04 -11.49
CA MET A 1 -12.19 22.03 -12.44
C MET A 1 -10.83 21.58 -11.92
N LEU A 2 -10.61 20.28 -11.73
CA LEU A 2 -9.33 19.74 -11.23
C LEU A 2 -8.21 20.03 -12.24
N ASP A 3 -7.15 20.72 -11.80
CA ASP A 3 -5.93 20.97 -12.56
C ASP A 3 -4.85 19.98 -12.09
N TYR A 4 -4.54 19.00 -12.93
CA TYR A 4 -3.59 17.93 -12.60
C TYR A 4 -2.18 18.42 -12.24
N LYS A 5 -1.78 19.63 -12.65
CA LYS A 5 -0.45 20.18 -12.32
C LYS A 5 -0.40 20.80 -10.93
N ARG A 6 -1.56 21.22 -10.42
CA ARG A 6 -1.68 21.94 -9.14
C ARG A 6 -2.32 21.11 -8.05
N ASP A 7 -3.22 20.21 -8.43
CA ASP A 7 -4.02 19.39 -7.53
C ASP A 7 -3.45 17.96 -7.40
N ARG A 8 -2.21 17.72 -7.84
CA ARG A 8 -1.53 16.44 -7.63
C ARG A 8 -1.15 16.33 -6.17
N LEU A 9 -1.75 15.36 -5.50
CA LEU A 9 -1.44 15.00 -4.13
C LEU A 9 -0.48 13.81 -4.13
N ASP A 10 0.51 13.85 -3.25
CA ASP A 10 1.36 12.68 -2.98
C ASP A 10 0.64 11.76 -2.00
N TYR A 11 0.19 10.61 -2.50
CA TYR A 11 -0.50 9.62 -1.68
C TYR A 11 0.36 9.08 -0.53
N GLY A 12 1.68 9.04 -0.68
CA GLY A 12 2.59 8.66 0.40
C GLY A 12 2.53 9.66 1.54
N GLU A 13 2.64 10.96 1.23
CA GLU A 13 2.55 12.02 2.25
C GLU A 13 1.19 12.04 2.95
N MET A 14 0.10 11.85 2.20
CA MET A 14 -1.25 11.84 2.76
C MET A 14 -1.52 10.68 3.73
N LEU A 15 -0.73 9.61 3.64
CA LEU A 15 -0.86 8.44 4.50
C LEU A 15 -0.02 8.55 5.78
N ILE A 16 0.87 9.54 5.88
CA ILE A 16 1.69 9.72 7.07
C ILE A 16 0.79 10.08 8.27
N PRO A 17 0.83 9.29 9.37
CA PRO A 17 0.08 9.64 10.57
C PRO A 17 0.52 10.99 11.13
N PRO A 18 -0.41 11.80 11.69
CA PRO A 18 -0.05 13.04 12.37
C PRO A 18 0.89 12.79 13.56
N GLU A 19 1.69 13.80 13.93
CA GLU A 19 2.63 13.71 15.05
C GLU A 19 1.94 13.27 16.35
N GLY A 20 2.53 12.27 17.02
CA GLY A 20 1.98 11.69 18.25
C GLY A 20 0.90 10.62 18.04
N TYR A 21 0.54 10.31 16.81
CA TYR A 21 -0.44 9.26 16.47
C TYR A 21 0.22 8.09 15.73
N THR A 22 -0.34 6.90 15.91
CA THR A 22 0.04 5.70 15.17
C THR A 22 -1.18 5.09 14.50
N LEU A 23 -0.98 4.40 13.38
CA LEU A 23 -2.06 3.69 12.73
C LEU A 23 -2.38 2.39 13.48
N SER A 24 -3.61 2.26 13.96
CA SER A 24 -4.12 0.99 14.53
C SER A 24 -4.80 0.11 13.47
N ARG A 25 -5.65 0.69 12.64
CA ARG A 25 -6.39 -0.02 11.58
C ARG A 25 -6.75 0.94 10.45
N ALA A 26 -6.71 0.47 9.21
CA ALA A 26 -7.13 1.19 8.01
C ALA A 26 -7.90 0.27 7.05
N ILE A 27 -8.80 0.88 6.29
CA ILE A 27 -9.47 0.24 5.15
C ILE A 27 -9.21 1.12 3.93
N ALA A 28 -8.63 0.54 2.88
CA ALA A 28 -8.49 1.18 1.59
C ALA A 28 -9.45 0.55 0.58
N ALA A 29 -10.07 1.38 -0.25
CA ALA A 29 -10.91 0.94 -1.35
C ALA A 29 -10.46 1.65 -2.62
N THR A 30 -10.10 0.89 -3.66
CA THR A 30 -9.67 1.43 -4.95
C THR A 30 -10.32 0.66 -6.09
N TYR A 31 -10.58 1.32 -7.21
CA TYR A 31 -11.04 0.62 -8.41
C TYR A 31 -9.94 -0.26 -9.01
N SER A 32 -8.72 0.27 -9.12
CA SER A 32 -7.56 -0.44 -9.65
C SER A 32 -6.40 -0.38 -8.66
N LEU A 33 -5.79 -1.53 -8.42
CA LEU A 33 -4.68 -1.68 -7.50
C LEU A 33 -3.38 -1.84 -8.28
N ASP A 34 -2.39 -1.00 -8.01
CA ASP A 34 -1.04 -1.10 -8.58
C ASP A 34 -0.05 -1.57 -7.50
N LEU A 35 0.77 -2.58 -7.80
CA LEU A 35 1.68 -3.15 -6.80
C LEU A 35 2.86 -2.23 -6.44
N ASN A 36 3.28 -1.30 -7.31
CA ASN A 36 4.30 -0.31 -6.93
C ASN A 36 3.72 0.71 -5.96
N THR A 37 2.51 1.21 -6.23
CA THR A 37 1.81 2.07 -5.29
C THR A 37 1.57 1.35 -3.96
N LEU A 38 1.30 0.06 -4.00
CA LEU A 38 1.09 -0.73 -2.78
C LEU A 38 2.34 -0.82 -1.90
N LEU A 39 3.54 -0.87 -2.51
CA LEU A 39 4.82 -0.87 -1.78
C LEU A 39 5.12 0.44 -1.05
N SER A 40 4.60 1.59 -1.52
CA SER A 40 4.84 2.88 -0.85
C SER A 40 3.98 3.09 0.39
N ILE A 41 2.86 2.37 0.50
CA ILE A 41 1.89 2.54 1.58
C ILE A 41 2.48 2.18 2.97
N PRO A 42 3.13 1.02 3.17
CA PRO A 42 3.66 0.64 4.48
C PRO A 42 4.71 1.60 5.01
N ILE A 43 5.60 2.10 4.15
CA ILE A 43 6.66 3.01 4.58
C ILE A 43 6.03 4.30 5.12
N ALA A 44 5.07 4.87 4.39
CA ALA A 44 4.36 6.07 4.83
C ALA A 44 3.62 5.85 6.16
N LEU A 45 2.90 4.73 6.28
CA LEU A 45 2.08 4.43 7.45
C LEU A 45 2.89 4.16 8.73
N PHE A 46 4.03 3.46 8.62
CA PHE A 46 4.78 2.99 9.79
C PHE A 46 6.02 3.82 10.11
N TYR A 47 6.63 4.45 9.11
CA TYR A 47 7.91 5.15 9.25
C TYR A 47 7.82 6.63 8.88
N ALA A 48 6.65 7.15 8.50
CA ALA A 48 6.46 8.55 8.13
C ALA A 48 7.44 9.02 7.03
N GLN A 49 7.76 8.13 6.10
CA GLN A 49 8.69 8.37 4.98
C GLN A 49 8.01 8.03 3.65
N THR A 50 8.48 8.64 2.56
CA THR A 50 8.10 8.27 1.19
C THR A 50 9.12 7.32 0.58
N LEU A 51 8.72 6.61 -0.47
CA LEU A 51 9.61 5.66 -1.17
C LEU A 51 10.82 6.36 -1.83
N GLU A 52 10.71 7.65 -2.15
CA GLU A 52 11.80 8.46 -2.73
C GLU A 52 12.85 8.87 -1.69
N GLY A 53 12.45 9.01 -0.42
CA GLY A 53 13.36 9.33 0.69
C GLY A 53 14.08 8.11 1.28
N PHE A 54 13.81 6.92 0.76
CA PHE A 54 14.25 5.66 1.35
C PHE A 54 15.64 5.26 0.84
N GLU A 55 16.64 5.37 1.72
CA GLU A 55 18.03 5.09 1.36
C GLU A 55 18.39 3.60 1.50
N GLY A 56 19.49 3.19 0.87
CA GLY A 56 19.90 1.79 0.80
C GLY A 56 20.12 1.09 2.16
N GLY A 57 20.31 1.85 3.24
CA GLY A 57 20.43 1.31 4.62
C GLY A 57 19.09 0.90 5.24
N GLU A 58 17.97 1.38 4.72
CA GLU A 58 16.66 1.25 5.36
C GLU A 58 15.90 0.00 4.90
N ARG A 59 16.41 -0.77 3.93
CA ARG A 59 15.74 -1.96 3.34
C ARG A 59 15.11 -2.95 4.33
N ILE A 60 15.67 -3.08 5.53
CA ILE A 60 15.10 -3.92 6.59
C ILE A 60 13.77 -3.33 7.09
N GLN A 61 13.66 -2.01 7.24
CA GLN A 61 12.44 -1.30 7.62
C GLN A 61 11.34 -1.46 6.55
N LEU A 62 11.70 -1.45 5.26
CA LEU A 62 10.75 -1.73 4.18
C LEU A 62 10.21 -3.15 4.29
N LEU A 63 11.09 -4.13 4.52
CA LEU A 63 10.66 -5.51 4.68
C LEU A 63 9.74 -5.68 5.91
N ASP A 64 10.12 -5.10 7.05
CA ASP A 64 9.36 -5.14 8.30
C ASP A 64 7.98 -4.47 8.16
N SER A 65 7.90 -3.29 7.52
CA SER A 65 6.62 -2.62 7.26
C SER A 65 5.71 -3.43 6.33
N ILE A 66 6.24 -4.04 5.27
CA ILE A 66 5.45 -4.89 4.38
C ILE A 66 4.85 -6.08 5.14
N GLN A 67 5.61 -6.68 6.06
CA GLN A 67 5.15 -7.81 6.88
C GLN A 67 4.08 -7.41 7.90
N LYS A 68 4.18 -6.22 8.49
CA LYS A 68 3.20 -5.70 9.47
C LYS A 68 1.92 -5.16 8.83
N CYS A 69 1.97 -4.75 7.57
CA CYS A 69 0.86 -4.05 6.93
C CYS A 69 -0.47 -4.85 6.88
N PRO A 70 -0.50 -6.16 6.59
CA PRO A 70 -1.72 -6.97 6.60
C PRO A 70 -2.50 -6.93 7.92
N ASP A 71 -1.78 -6.79 9.04
CA ASP A 71 -2.39 -6.76 10.36
C ASP A 71 -3.08 -5.43 10.67
N VAL A 72 -2.83 -4.38 9.89
CA VAL A 72 -3.41 -3.04 10.10
C VAL A 72 -4.24 -2.56 8.92
N LEU A 73 -3.91 -2.92 7.68
CA LEU A 73 -4.53 -2.38 6.47
C LEU A 73 -5.27 -3.48 5.71
N LYS A 74 -6.55 -3.25 5.46
CA LYS A 74 -7.38 -4.10 4.59
C LYS A 74 -7.70 -3.37 3.29
N ILE A 75 -7.48 -4.01 2.14
CA ILE A 75 -7.62 -3.37 0.84
C ILE A 75 -8.70 -4.06 0.01
N TYR A 76 -9.66 -3.29 -0.47
CA TYR A 76 -10.69 -3.73 -1.40
C TYR A 76 -10.39 -3.18 -2.78
N HIS A 77 -10.50 -4.04 -3.78
CA HIS A 77 -10.34 -3.66 -5.18
C HIS A 77 -11.29 -4.42 -6.10
N GLN A 78 -11.50 -3.90 -7.31
CA GLN A 78 -12.31 -4.59 -8.31
C GLN A 78 -11.64 -5.89 -8.75
N LYS A 79 -12.44 -6.96 -8.91
CA LYS A 79 -11.99 -8.26 -9.43
C LYS A 79 -11.32 -8.06 -10.80
N GLY A 80 -10.11 -8.59 -10.97
CA GLY A 80 -9.33 -8.48 -12.21
C GLY A 80 -8.70 -7.11 -12.47
N LYS A 81 -8.71 -6.18 -11.50
CA LYS A 81 -8.08 -4.85 -11.61
C LYS A 81 -6.82 -4.69 -10.75
N ILE A 82 -6.06 -5.77 -10.59
CA ILE A 82 -4.70 -5.71 -10.04
C ILE A 82 -3.73 -5.55 -11.22
N HIS A 83 -2.99 -4.44 -11.24
CA HIS A 83 -1.90 -4.19 -12.16
C HIS A 83 -0.59 -4.71 -11.57
N VAL A 84 0.01 -5.68 -12.25
CA VAL A 84 1.34 -6.21 -11.92
C VAL A 84 2.36 -5.54 -12.86
N PRO A 85 3.30 -4.74 -12.33
CA PRO A 85 4.34 -4.11 -13.13
C PRO A 85 5.20 -5.15 -13.85
N ARG A 86 5.66 -4.83 -15.06
CA ARG A 86 6.47 -5.75 -15.90
C ARG A 86 7.88 -6.00 -15.34
N THR A 87 8.37 -5.09 -14.51
CA THR A 87 9.68 -5.20 -13.86
C THR A 87 9.58 -6.20 -12.71
N GLN A 88 10.38 -7.26 -12.75
CA GLN A 88 10.38 -8.25 -11.68
C GLN A 88 10.95 -7.66 -10.38
N ASN A 89 10.07 -7.31 -9.44
CA ASN A 89 10.45 -6.95 -8.08
C ASN A 89 10.13 -8.12 -7.14
N ARG A 90 11.15 -8.64 -6.45
CA ARG A 90 11.00 -9.75 -5.50
C ARG A 90 10.05 -9.41 -4.34
N LEU A 91 9.90 -8.12 -4.03
CA LEU A 91 9.02 -7.66 -2.96
C LEU A 91 7.54 -7.91 -3.27
N TYR A 92 7.14 -8.07 -4.54
CA TYR A 92 5.74 -8.37 -4.87
C TYR A 92 5.27 -9.70 -4.27
N GLY A 93 6.15 -10.70 -4.15
CA GLY A 93 5.81 -11.98 -3.51
C GLY A 93 5.42 -11.83 -2.03
N LEU A 94 5.96 -10.81 -1.35
CA LEU A 94 5.62 -10.52 0.05
C LEU A 94 4.24 -9.89 0.19
N ILE A 95 3.78 -9.19 -0.84
CA ILE A 95 2.50 -8.47 -0.83
C ILE A 95 1.34 -9.37 -1.28
N GLU A 96 1.61 -10.50 -1.93
CA GLU A 96 0.56 -11.46 -2.30
C GLU A 96 -0.31 -11.88 -1.10
N GLU A 97 0.27 -11.93 0.09
CA GLU A 97 -0.46 -12.26 1.33
C GLU A 97 -1.57 -11.24 1.66
N TRP A 98 -1.43 -10.00 1.21
CA TRP A 98 -2.41 -8.95 1.47
C TRP A 98 -3.71 -9.19 0.71
N GLY A 99 -3.63 -9.84 -0.46
CA GLY A 99 -4.79 -10.22 -1.27
C GLY A 99 -5.47 -11.51 -0.81
N ARG A 100 -4.83 -12.34 0.03
CA ARG A 100 -5.38 -13.63 0.45
C ARG A 100 -6.55 -13.50 1.45
N GLY A 101 -6.70 -12.35 2.11
CA GLY A 101 -7.78 -12.10 3.07
C GLY A 101 -9.09 -11.56 2.47
N THR A 102 -9.15 -11.35 1.15
CA THR A 102 -10.27 -10.65 0.47
C THR A 102 -11.09 -11.54 -0.46
N THR A 103 -10.78 -12.84 -0.56
CA THR A 103 -11.70 -13.80 -1.20
C THR A 103 -12.89 -14.03 -0.27
N THR A 104 -13.83 -13.10 -0.31
CA THR A 104 -15.22 -13.34 0.07
C THR A 104 -15.65 -14.63 -0.64
N THR A 105 -16.05 -15.59 0.18
CA THR A 105 -16.78 -16.79 -0.20
C THR A 105 -17.78 -16.44 -1.29
N GLU A 106 -17.59 -16.99 -2.50
CA GLU A 106 -18.67 -17.17 -3.46
C GLU A 106 -19.66 -18.15 -2.80
N SER A 107 -20.54 -17.62 -1.94
CA SER A 107 -21.76 -18.28 -1.56
C SER A 107 -22.64 -18.31 -2.80
N ALA A 108 -22.60 -19.45 -3.49
CA ALA A 108 -23.63 -19.82 -4.44
C ALA A 108 -25.02 -19.62 -3.80
N CYS A 109 -25.81 -18.76 -4.42
CA CYS A 109 -27.27 -18.74 -4.34
C CYS A 109 -27.77 -18.63 -5.78
#